data_AF-A0A1R3V139-F1
#
_entry.id   AF-A0A1R3V139-F1
#
_cell.length_a   1.000
_cell.length_b   1.000
_cell.length_c   1.000
_cell.angle_alpha   90.00
_cell.angle_beta   90.00
_cell.angle_gamma   90.00
#
_symmetry.space_group_name_H-M   'P 1'
#
loop_
_entity.id
_entity.type
_entity.pdbx_description
1 polymer ?
#
loop_
_entity_poly.entity_id
_entity_poly.type
_entity_poly.pdbx_seq_one_letter_code
_entity_poly.pdbx_strand_id
1 'polypeptide(L)'
;MTELWRVIIGLAEGRRDASQITLFDSVGFAIEDFSALRYIRDQLPSTGLCQQLDMLADPDAPRDLFGMLLRAASAKTAQVAL
;
A
#
# COMPACT_ATOMS: atom_id res chain seq x y z
N MET A 1 24.79 -4.35 18.18
CA MET A 1 23.38 -4.50 17.79
C MET A 1 23.35 -5.42 16.57
N THR A 2 22.50 -6.44 16.54
CA THR A 2 22.37 -7.37 15.40
C THR A 2 21.07 -7.06 14.65
N GLU A 3 21.16 -6.78 13.36
CA GLU A 3 19.99 -6.49 12.53
C GLU A 3 19.28 -7.79 12.15
N LEU A 4 17.94 -7.82 12.27
CA LEU A 4 17.14 -9.02 12.05
C LEU A 4 17.35 -9.61 10.64
N TRP A 5 17.46 -8.78 9.61
CA TRP A 5 17.63 -9.26 8.23
C TRP A 5 18.91 -10.09 8.06
N ARG A 6 20.01 -9.73 8.73
CA ARG A 6 21.28 -10.49 8.68
C ARG A 6 21.13 -11.87 9.29
N VAL A 7 20.32 -12.00 10.33
CA VAL A 7 19.99 -13.30 10.94
C VAL A 7 19.15 -14.14 9.98
N ILE A 8 18.13 -13.54 9.37
CA ILE A 8 17.24 -14.22 8.42
C ILE A 8 18.01 -14.79 7.22
N ILE A 9 18.99 -14.04 6.69
CA ILE A 9 19.79 -14.50 5.54
C ILE A 9 21.06 -15.28 5.94
N GLY A 10 21.25 -15.59 7.23
CA GLY A 10 22.38 -16.38 7.74
C GLY A 10 23.74 -15.67 7.77
N LEU A 11 23.79 -14.35 7.59
CA LEU A 11 25.02 -13.55 7.73
C LEU A 11 25.38 -13.21 9.18
N ALA A 12 24.44 -13.39 10.11
CA ALA A 12 24.67 -13.23 11.54
C ALA A 12 24.01 -14.37 12.31
N GLU A 13 24.62 -14.79 13.41
CA GLU A 13 24.05 -15.78 14.30
C GLU A 13 22.87 -15.17 15.08
N GLY A 14 21.74 -15.88 15.09
CA GLY A 14 20.57 -15.52 15.88
C GLY A 14 20.70 -15.97 17.34
N ARG A 15 19.76 -16.81 17.77
CA ARG A 15 19.85 -17.48 19.07
C ARG A 15 20.91 -18.58 19.03
N ARG A 16 21.76 -18.63 20.05
CA ARG A 16 22.94 -19.52 20.13
C ARG A 16 22.69 -20.77 20.96
N ASP A 17 21.95 -20.64 22.05
CA ASP A 17 21.72 -21.74 22.98
C ASP A 17 20.37 -21.62 23.73
N ALA A 18 19.99 -22.71 24.42
CA ALA A 18 18.72 -22.83 25.13
C ALA A 18 18.57 -21.96 26.38
N SER A 19 19.67 -21.54 27.00
CA SER A 19 19.67 -20.67 28.17
C SER A 19 19.64 -19.18 27.82
N GLN A 20 20.00 -18.85 26.57
CA GLN A 20 20.05 -17.47 26.11
C GLN A 20 18.65 -16.83 26.04
N ILE A 21 18.53 -15.67 26.68
CA ILE A 21 17.40 -14.75 26.51
C ILE A 21 17.70 -13.84 25.31
N THR A 22 16.73 -13.70 24.41
CA THR A 22 16.80 -12.80 23.25
C THR A 22 15.68 -11.78 23.31
N LEU A 23 16.00 -10.52 23.07
CA LEU A 23 15.02 -9.45 22.96
C LEU A 23 14.92 -9.02 21.50
N PHE A 24 13.72 -9.06 20.94
CA PHE A 24 13.41 -8.41 19.67
C PHE A 24 12.76 -7.07 19.98
N ASP A 25 13.56 -6.01 19.92
CA ASP A 25 13.12 -4.64 20.14
C ASP A 25 12.59 -4.06 18.81
N SER A 26 11.33 -4.35 18.51
CA SER A 26 10.68 -3.90 17.28
C SER A 26 9.95 -2.58 17.48
N VAL A 27 10.13 -1.67 16.53
CA VAL A 27 9.39 -0.39 16.44
C VAL A 27 8.53 -0.30 15.16
N GLY A 28 8.56 -1.32 14.32
CA GLY A 28 7.93 -1.32 12.99
C GLY A 28 8.78 -0.65 11.91
N PHE A 29 8.74 -1.18 10.69
CA PHE A 29 9.42 -0.58 9.52
C PHE A 29 8.53 -0.69 8.27
N ALA A 30 8.63 0.29 7.36
CA ALA A 30 7.74 0.40 6.20
C ALA A 30 7.75 -0.83 5.26
N ILE A 31 8.82 -1.64 5.30
CA ILE A 31 8.89 -2.89 4.53
C ILE A 31 7.87 -3.94 5.00
N GLU A 32 7.53 -3.94 6.30
CA GLU A 32 6.55 -4.83 6.89
C GLU A 32 5.16 -4.49 6.32
N ASP A 33 4.77 -3.22 6.39
CA ASP A 33 3.52 -2.72 5.80
C ASP A 33 3.45 -2.97 4.29
N PHE A 34 4.54 -2.71 3.57
CA PHE A 34 4.61 -2.97 2.14
C PHE A 34 4.37 -4.45 1.80
N SER A 35 4.97 -5.36 2.57
CA SER A 35 4.77 -6.80 2.38
C SER A 35 3.32 -7.22 2.66
N ALA A 36 2.70 -6.66 3.70
CA ALA A 36 1.30 -6.91 4.03
C ALA A 36 0.36 -6.38 2.94
N LEU A 37 0.59 -5.17 2.43
CA LEU A 37 -0.20 -4.59 1.34
C LEU A 37 -0.12 -5.39 0.06
N ARG A 38 1.06 -5.91 -0.29
CA ARG A 38 1.21 -6.81 -1.44
C ARG A 38 0.42 -8.10 -1.26
N TYR A 39 0.50 -8.71 -0.09
CA TYR A 39 -0.29 -9.89 0.22
C TYR A 39 -1.79 -9.61 0.09
N ILE A 40 -2.29 -8.54 0.72
CA ILE A 40 -3.71 -8.15 0.65
C ILE A 40 -4.15 -7.94 -0.80
N ARG A 41 -3.36 -7.19 -1.59
CA ARG A 41 -3.62 -6.95 -3.02
C ARG A 41 -3.76 -8.26 -3.80
N ASP A 42 -2.87 -9.22 -3.57
CA ASP A 42 -2.87 -10.50 -4.28
C ASP A 42 -4.08 -11.38 -3.88
N GLN A 43 -4.68 -11.13 -2.71
CA GLN A 43 -5.91 -11.78 -2.25
C GLN A 43 -7.21 -11.10 -2.73
N LEU A 44 -7.16 -9.90 -3.32
CA LEU A 44 -8.37 -9.21 -3.79
C LEU A 44 -9.17 -10.00 -4.85
N PRO A 45 -8.53 -10.65 -5.85
CA PRO A 45 -9.27 -11.37 -6.89
C PRO A 45 -10.13 -12.52 -6.36
N SER A 46 -9.71 -13.17 -5.26
CA SER A 46 -10.40 -14.32 -4.69
C SER A 46 -11.51 -13.95 -3.72
N THR A 47 -11.44 -12.76 -3.12
CA THR A 47 -12.41 -12.30 -2.12
C THR A 47 -13.54 -11.48 -2.74
N GLY A 48 -13.27 -10.73 -3.81
CA GLY A 48 -14.22 -9.77 -4.38
C GLY A 48 -14.56 -8.61 -3.43
N LEU A 49 -13.88 -8.50 -2.28
CA LEU A 49 -14.15 -7.51 -1.24
C LEU A 49 -13.35 -6.22 -1.48
N CYS A 50 -13.47 -5.65 -2.67
CA CYS A 50 -12.86 -4.36 -2.99
C CYS A 50 -13.74 -3.54 -3.92
N GLN A 51 -13.64 -2.22 -3.78
CA GLN A 51 -14.23 -1.26 -4.70
C GLN A 51 -13.10 -0.48 -5.38
N GLN A 52 -13.22 -0.28 -6.69
CA GLN A 52 -12.34 0.64 -7.41
C GLN A 52 -12.78 2.07 -7.13
N LEU A 53 -11.86 2.88 -6.63
CA LEU A 53 -12.07 4.29 -6.34
C LEU A 53 -11.19 5.13 -7.24
N ASP A 54 -11.77 6.18 -7.80
CA ASP A 54 -11.02 7.18 -8.55
C ASP A 54 -10.36 8.16 -7.56
N MET A 55 -9.09 7.92 -7.25
CA MET A 55 -8.32 8.69 -6.26
C MET A 55 -7.41 9.76 -6.88
N LEU A 56 -7.14 9.68 -8.19
CA LEU A 56 -6.19 10.53 -8.87
C LEU A 56 -6.86 11.11 -10.11
N ALA A 57 -6.72 12.42 -10.30
CA ALA A 57 -7.19 13.06 -11.52
C ALA A 57 -6.40 12.53 -12.74
N ASP A 58 -7.13 12.12 -13.78
CA ASP A 58 -6.57 11.68 -15.06
C ASP A 58 -7.06 12.59 -16.21
N PRO A 59 -6.54 13.82 -16.32
CA PRO A 59 -6.96 14.74 -17.38
C PRO A 59 -6.33 14.38 -18.73
N ASP A 60 -7.11 14.43 -19.80
CA ASP A 60 -6.65 14.18 -21.19
C ASP A 60 -5.42 15.02 -21.57
N ALA A 61 -5.35 16.25 -21.04
CA ALA A 61 -4.17 17.08 -21.07
C ALA A 61 -3.60 17.19 -19.64
N PRO A 62 -2.33 16.82 -19.38
CA PRO A 62 -1.76 16.72 -18.03
C PRO A 62 -1.83 18.00 -17.19
N ARG A 63 -2.04 19.15 -17.83
CA ARG A 63 -2.14 20.47 -17.19
C ARG A 63 -3.56 21.04 -17.14
N ASP A 64 -4.53 20.38 -17.78
CA ASP A 64 -5.92 20.86 -17.88
C ASP A 64 -6.82 20.29 -16.76
N LEU A 65 -6.40 20.49 -15.49
CA LEU A 65 -7.23 20.08 -14.35
C LEU A 65 -8.50 20.94 -14.24
N PHE A 66 -8.43 22.23 -14.58
CA PHE A 66 -9.59 23.12 -14.51
C PHE A 66 -10.63 22.78 -15.59
N GLY A 67 -10.20 22.53 -16.83
CA GLY A 67 -11.11 22.09 -17.88
C GLY A 67 -11.76 20.75 -17.58
N MET A 68 -11.02 19.80 -16.96
CA MET A 68 -11.59 18.53 -16.46
C MET A 68 -12.72 18.77 -15.46
N LEU A 69 -12.54 19.68 -14.49
CA LEU A 69 -13.59 20.04 -13.52
C LEU A 69 -14.81 20.67 -14.18
N LEU A 70 -14.61 21.57 -15.15
CA LEU A 70 -15.72 22.18 -15.88
C LEU A 70 -16.52 21.15 -16.66
N ARG A 71 -15.85 20.21 -17.35
CA ARG A 71 -16.51 19.11 -18.07
C ARG A 71 -17.32 18.22 -17.11
N ALA A 72 -16.77 17.89 -15.95
CA ALA A 72 -17.47 17.13 -14.92
C ALA A 72 -18.71 17.86 -14.38
N ALA A 73 -18.62 19.18 -14.14
CA ALA A 73 -19.75 20.00 -13.69
C ALA A 73 -20.86 20.10 -14.74
N SER A 74 -20.49 20.24 -16.01
CA SER A 74 -21.45 20.24 -17.14
C SER A 74 -22.15 18.89 -17.28
N ALA A 75 -21.42 17.77 -17.19
CA ALA A 75 -22.00 16.43 -17.25
C ALA A 75 -22.99 16.17 -16.11
N LYS A 76 -22.67 16.62 -14.89
CA LYS A 76 -23.56 16.50 -13.72
C LYS A 76 -24.84 17.32 -13.90
N THR A 77 -24.76 18.52 -14.46
CA THR A 77 -25.93 19.36 -14.74
C THR A 77 -26.86 18.71 -15.76
N ALA A 78 -26.30 18.11 -16.83
CA ALA A 78 -27.09 17.42 -17.85
C ALA A 78 -27.83 16.18 -17.32
N GLN A 79 -27.26 15.48 -16.34
CA GLN A 79 -27.86 14.29 -15.74
C GLN A 79 -29.03 14.57 -14.79
N VAL A 80 -29.14 15.80 -14.28
CA VAL A 80 -30.22 16.25 -13.38
C VAL A 80 -31.40 16.86 -14.16
N ALA A 81 -31.17 17.24 -15.42
CA ALA A 81 -32.19 17.84 -16.29
C ALA A 81 -33.04 16.81 -17.06
N LEU A 82 -32.79 15.51 -16.86
CA LEU A 82 -33.56 14.36 -17.35
C LEU A 82 -34.24 13.66 -16.18
#